data_AF-A0A2T4DI50-F1
#
_entry.id   AF-A0A2T4DI50-F1
#
_cell.length_a   1.000
_cell.length_b   1.000
_cell.length_c   1.000
_cell.angle_alpha   90.00
_cell.angle_beta   90.00
_cell.angle_gamma   90.00
#
_symmetry.space_group_name_H-M   'P 1'
#
loop_
_entity.id
_entity.type
_entity.pdbx_description
1 polymer ?
#
loop_
_entity_poly.entity_id
_entity_poly.type
_entity_poly.pdbx_seq_one_letter_code
_entity_poly.pdbx_strand_id
1 'polypeptide(L)'
;MLKELWRKLEAEFLHNDCPGQESDTGLFGKRSTGNNQAFRILPHITHTGELHLERLTNLLKSRYGKSFGVPSSEAESDEEVRELISFAARIQDQDVQRELLLFYLNCSPVIQEYLRAETVLGEGHFLSR
;
A
#
# COMPACT_ATOMS: atom_id res chain seq x y z
N MET A 1 16.34 2.69 -11.29
CA MET A 1 16.33 3.40 -10.00
C MET A 1 15.09 3.11 -9.14
N LEU A 2 13.87 3.56 -9.47
CA LEU A 2 12.73 3.38 -8.55
C LEU A 2 12.32 1.90 -8.36
N LYS A 3 12.32 1.11 -9.44
CA LYS A 3 12.14 -0.36 -9.36
C LYS A 3 13.20 -1.03 -8.48
N GLU A 4 14.44 -0.52 -8.48
CA GLU A 4 15.51 -1.04 -7.61
C GLU A 4 15.31 -0.66 -6.15
N LEU A 5 14.76 0.53 -5.87
CA LEU A 5 14.36 0.93 -4.52
C LEU A 5 13.25 0.02 -3.99
N TRP A 6 12.24 -0.30 -4.81
CA TRP A 6 11.22 -1.29 -4.46
C TRP A 6 11.82 -2.67 -4.18
N ARG A 7 12.71 -3.18 -5.05
CA ARG A 7 13.41 -4.46 -4.82
C ARG A 7 14.24 -4.47 -3.54
N LYS A 8 14.97 -3.38 -3.29
CA LYS A 8 15.82 -3.27 -2.10
C LYS A 8 14.96 -3.25 -0.84
N LEU A 9 13.84 -2.55 -0.88
CA LEU A 9 12.88 -2.50 0.23
C LEU A 9 12.34 -3.90 0.53
N GLU A 10 11.85 -4.61 -0.49
CA GLU A 10 11.31 -5.96 -0.31
C GLU A 10 12.37 -6.96 0.17
N ALA A 11 13.59 -6.88 -0.36
CA ALA A 11 14.70 -7.72 0.10
C ALA A 11 15.06 -7.46 1.57
N GLU A 12 15.04 -6.21 2.04
CA GLU A 12 15.28 -5.88 3.45
C GLU A 12 14.16 -6.40 4.37
N PHE A 13 12.91 -6.44 3.90
CA PHE A 13 11.80 -7.02 4.66
C PHE A 13 11.84 -8.56 4.70
N LEU A 14 12.16 -9.21 3.58
CA LEU A 14 12.25 -10.68 3.50
C LEU A 14 13.50 -11.25 4.17
N HIS A 15 14.56 -10.46 4.34
CA HIS A 15 15.83 -10.93 4.94
C HIS A 15 15.83 -10.97 6.48
N ASN A 16 14.75 -10.51 7.14
CA ASN A 16 14.60 -10.63 8.59
C ASN A 16 14.08 -11.99 9.06
N ASP A 17 13.78 -12.92 8.15
CA ASP A 17 13.42 -14.30 8.50
C ASP A 17 14.69 -15.14 8.74
N CYS A 18 15.29 -14.96 9.92
CA CYS A 18 16.36 -15.81 10.42
C CYS A 18 15.81 -17.20 10.77
N PRO A 19 16.47 -18.32 10.41
CA PRO A 19 15.92 -19.65 10.64
C PRO A 19 16.25 -20.13 12.05
N GLY A 20 15.23 -20.25 12.91
CA GLY A 20 15.36 -21.02 14.15
C GLY A 20 14.49 -20.53 15.30
N GLN A 21 13.24 -20.96 15.33
CA GLN A 21 12.67 -21.70 16.47
C GLN A 21 11.21 -22.03 16.21
N GLU A 22 10.89 -23.32 16.35
CA GLU A 22 9.55 -23.84 16.46
C GLU A 22 8.90 -23.26 17.73
N SER A 23 8.02 -22.27 17.58
CA SER A 23 7.06 -21.92 18.62
C SER A 23 5.95 -21.05 18.04
N ASP A 24 4.74 -21.63 18.06
CA ASP A 24 3.44 -20.98 17.97
C ASP A 24 3.09 -20.26 16.66
N THR A 25 2.70 -21.08 15.67
CA THR A 25 1.79 -20.69 14.59
C THR A 25 0.45 -20.23 15.18
N GLY A 26 0.33 -18.94 15.47
CA GLY A 26 -0.89 -18.42 16.08
C GLY A 26 -1.03 -16.90 16.05
N LEU A 27 -0.92 -16.23 14.90
CA LEU A 27 -1.38 -14.83 14.82
C LEU A 27 -2.00 -14.33 13.52
N PHE A 28 -2.10 -15.15 12.47
CA PHE A 28 -2.99 -14.86 11.35
C PHE A 28 -3.80 -16.11 10.99
N GLY A 29 -4.84 -16.31 11.80
CA GLY A 29 -5.85 -17.31 11.56
C GLY A 29 -6.50 -17.09 10.20
N LYS A 30 -6.30 -18.06 9.31
CA LYS A 30 -7.32 -18.69 8.47
C LYS A 30 -8.61 -17.86 8.35
N ARG A 31 -8.79 -17.27 7.16
CA ARG A 31 -9.98 -16.60 6.62
C ARG A 31 -11.25 -16.92 7.42
N SER A 32 -11.52 -16.10 8.43
CA SER A 32 -12.70 -16.21 9.28
C SER A 32 -13.67 -15.14 8.80
N THR A 33 -14.70 -15.60 8.08
CA THR A 33 -15.88 -14.83 7.72
C THR A 33 -16.62 -14.48 9.02
N GLY A 34 -16.26 -13.38 9.67
CA GLY A 34 -16.91 -12.99 10.93
C GLY A 34 -16.25 -11.76 11.54
N ASN A 35 -16.96 -10.63 11.48
CA ASN A 35 -16.62 -9.36 12.15
C ASN A 35 -15.23 -8.80 11.84
N ASN A 36 -15.02 -8.35 10.60
CA ASN A 36 -14.01 -7.33 10.33
C ASN A 36 -14.39 -6.07 11.13
N GLN A 37 -13.80 -5.87 12.31
CA GLN A 37 -13.48 -4.50 12.68
C GLN A 37 -12.66 -3.96 11.52
N ALA A 38 -13.29 -3.13 10.68
CA ALA A 38 -12.70 -2.64 9.46
C ALA A 38 -11.35 -1.99 9.81
N PHE A 39 -10.27 -2.66 9.44
CA PHE A 39 -8.93 -2.13 9.62
C PHE A 39 -8.86 -0.80 8.89
N ARG A 40 -8.59 0.28 9.63
CA ARG A 40 -8.65 1.65 9.11
C ARG A 40 -7.30 2.07 8.58
N ILE A 41 -7.25 2.56 7.34
CA ILE A 41 -5.98 2.99 6.75
C ILE A 41 -5.62 4.37 7.27
N LEU A 42 -6.55 5.33 7.16
CA LEU A 42 -6.30 6.75 7.44
C LEU A 42 -5.70 7.06 8.83
N PRO A 43 -6.16 6.46 9.95
CA PRO A 43 -5.63 6.76 11.29
C PRO A 43 -4.15 6.37 11.50
N HIS A 44 -3.57 5.63 10.56
CA HIS A 44 -2.22 5.09 10.64
C HIS A 44 -1.29 5.61 9.53
N ILE A 45 -1.76 6.57 8.75
CA ILE A 45 -0.93 7.33 7.80
C ILE A 45 -0.33 8.51 8.55
N THR A 46 0.97 8.75 8.34
CA THR A 46 1.60 9.96 8.88
C THR A 46 1.15 11.20 8.10
N HIS A 47 1.27 12.39 8.68
CA HIS A 47 0.98 13.63 7.96
C HIS A 47 1.76 13.76 6.63
N THR A 48 3.00 13.24 6.58
CA THR A 48 3.79 13.22 5.33
C THR A 48 3.21 12.24 4.32
N GLY A 49 2.69 11.09 4.77
CA GLY A 49 1.96 10.15 3.92
C GLY A 49 0.71 10.77 3.29
N GLU A 50 -0.07 11.53 4.07
CA GLU A 50 -1.26 12.24 3.56
C GLU A 50 -0.92 13.18 2.40
N LEU A 51 0.18 13.94 2.52
CA LEU A 51 0.64 14.85 1.46
C LEU A 51 1.03 14.11 0.17
N HIS A 52 1.68 12.94 0.29
CA HIS A 52 2.03 12.12 -0.87
C HIS A 52 0.79 11.50 -1.51
N LEU A 53 -0.19 11.09 -0.71
CA LEU A 53 -1.47 10.59 -1.20
C LEU A 53 -2.26 11.68 -1.95
N GLU A 54 -2.26 12.91 -1.45
CA GLU A 54 -2.88 14.07 -2.12
C GLU A 54 -2.19 14.36 -3.47
N ARG A 55 -0.85 14.40 -3.50
CA ARG A 55 -0.08 14.59 -4.73
C ARG A 55 -0.34 13.48 -5.74
N LEU A 56 -0.38 12.24 -5.30
CA LEU A 56 -0.70 11.09 -6.14
C LEU A 56 -2.10 11.22 -6.72
N THR A 57 -3.10 11.56 -5.90
CA THR A 57 -4.49 11.83 -6.36
C THR A 57 -4.51 12.89 -7.46
N ASN A 58 -3.79 13.99 -7.27
CA ASN A 58 -3.73 15.09 -8.23
C ASN A 58 -3.02 14.69 -9.54
N LEU A 59 -1.97 13.88 -9.48
CA LEU A 59 -1.31 13.34 -10.68
C LEU A 59 -2.25 12.44 -11.48
N LEU A 60 -2.95 11.53 -10.80
CA LEU A 60 -3.89 10.60 -11.44
C LEU A 60 -5.07 11.33 -12.08
N LYS A 61 -5.61 12.35 -11.40
CA LYS A 61 -6.67 13.19 -11.92
C LYS A 61 -6.23 13.99 -13.15
N SER A 62 -5.08 14.66 -13.07
CA SER A 62 -4.60 15.56 -14.13
C SER A 62 -4.12 14.84 -15.39
N ARG A 63 -3.44 13.70 -15.25
CA ARG A 63 -2.86 12.97 -16.39
C ARG A 63 -3.76 11.86 -16.94
N TYR A 64 -4.59 11.25 -16.10
CA TYR A 64 -5.38 10.08 -16.46
C TYR A 64 -6.90 10.29 -16.32
N GLY A 65 -7.35 11.47 -15.88
CA GLY A 65 -8.78 11.76 -15.69
C GLY A 65 -9.46 10.92 -14.62
N LYS A 66 -8.71 10.14 -13.84
CA LYS A 66 -9.25 9.26 -12.79
C LYS A 66 -9.35 10.05 -11.49
N SER A 67 -10.58 10.33 -11.06
CA SER A 67 -10.89 10.82 -9.73
C SER A 67 -11.32 9.68 -8.83
N PHE A 68 -10.78 9.65 -7.63
CA PHE A 68 -11.31 8.88 -6.51
C PHE A 68 -12.24 9.83 -5.74
N GLY A 69 -13.35 9.31 -5.21
CA GLY A 69 -14.44 10.12 -4.67
C GLY A 69 -14.01 10.98 -3.48
N VAL A 70 -14.94 11.85 -3.05
CA VAL A 70 -14.85 12.45 -1.72
C VAL A 70 -15.62 11.49 -0.82
N PRO A 71 -14.97 10.83 0.15
CA PRO A 71 -15.61 9.77 0.88
C PRO A 71 -16.76 10.31 1.74
N SER A 72 -17.94 9.70 1.64
CA SER A 72 -19.10 10.02 2.48
C SER A 72 -19.02 9.34 3.86
N SER A 73 -18.12 8.37 4.03
CA SER A 73 -17.84 7.69 5.28
C SER A 73 -16.37 7.25 5.36
N GLU A 74 -15.85 7.05 6.57
CA GLU A 74 -14.49 6.55 6.79
C GLU A 74 -14.23 5.16 6.17
N ALA A 75 -15.26 4.34 5.96
CA ALA A 75 -15.09 3.03 5.31
C ALA A 75 -14.95 3.18 3.80
N GLU A 76 -15.69 4.12 3.23
CA GLU A 76 -15.57 4.50 1.83
C GLU A 76 -14.22 5.14 1.54
N SER A 77 -13.66 5.91 2.48
CA SER A 77 -12.33 6.49 2.32
C SER A 77 -11.21 5.45 2.25
N ASP A 78 -11.31 4.37 3.02
CA ASP A 78 -10.29 3.31 2.99
C ASP A 78 -10.37 2.48 1.70
N GLU A 79 -11.57 2.25 1.17
CA GLU A 79 -11.76 1.60 -0.14
C GLU A 79 -11.21 2.47 -1.27
N GLU A 80 -11.52 3.77 -1.28
CA GLU A 80 -11.01 4.71 -2.28
C GLU A 80 -9.48 4.77 -2.28
N VAL A 81 -8.85 4.71 -1.11
CA VAL A 81 -7.38 4.64 -0.99
C VAL A 81 -6.85 3.34 -1.59
N ARG A 82 -7.48 2.19 -1.34
CA ARG A 82 -7.06 0.91 -1.96
C ARG A 82 -7.23 0.91 -3.47
N GLU A 83 -8.34 1.43 -3.98
CA GLU A 83 -8.56 1.58 -5.43
C GLU A 83 -7.51 2.49 -6.06
N LEU A 84 -7.21 3.62 -5.42
CA LEU A 84 -6.21 4.58 -5.87
C LEU A 84 -4.83 3.94 -5.97
N ILE A 85 -4.40 3.27 -4.90
CA ILE A 85 -3.10 2.59 -4.84
C ILE A 85 -3.03 1.49 -5.91
N SER A 86 -4.08 0.69 -6.04
CA SER A 86 -4.16 -0.40 -7.02
C SER A 86 -4.11 0.11 -8.46
N PHE A 87 -4.71 1.27 -8.73
CA PHE A 87 -4.63 1.93 -10.04
C PHE A 87 -3.24 2.50 -10.29
N ALA A 88 -2.69 3.27 -9.35
CA ALA A 88 -1.37 3.87 -9.44
C ALA A 88 -0.26 2.83 -9.66
N ALA A 89 -0.36 1.68 -9.00
CA ALA A 89 0.60 0.60 -9.08
C ALA A 89 0.79 0.05 -10.50
N ARG A 90 -0.24 0.12 -11.34
CA ARG A 90 -0.23 -0.39 -12.72
C ARG A 90 0.32 0.62 -13.73
N ILE A 91 0.55 1.86 -13.30
CA ILE A 91 0.98 2.96 -14.16
C ILE A 91 2.51 3.03 -14.19
N GLN A 92 3.12 3.11 -15.38
CA GLN A 92 4.59 3.19 -15.54
C GLN A 92 5.15 4.62 -15.52
N ASP A 93 4.33 5.62 -15.20
CA ASP A 93 4.74 7.02 -15.06
C ASP A 93 5.64 7.21 -13.82
N GLN A 94 6.81 7.80 -14.03
CA GLN A 94 7.82 7.98 -13.00
C GLN A 94 7.34 8.85 -11.82
N ASP A 95 6.53 9.88 -12.07
CA ASP A 95 6.03 10.77 -11.02
C ASP A 95 4.97 10.07 -10.18
N VAL A 96 4.07 9.32 -10.83
CA VAL A 96 3.06 8.48 -10.17
C VAL A 96 3.75 7.45 -9.27
N GLN A 97 4.74 6.77 -9.82
CA GLN A 97 5.51 5.74 -9.11
C GLN A 97 6.31 6.34 -7.94
N ARG A 98 6.89 7.54 -8.12
CA ARG A 98 7.60 8.27 -7.06
C ARG A 98 6.67 8.62 -5.90
N GLU A 99 5.52 9.23 -6.18
CA GLU A 99 4.57 9.61 -5.11
C GLU A 99 3.99 8.37 -4.42
N LEU A 100 3.71 7.29 -5.16
CA LEU A 100 3.26 6.02 -4.58
C LEU A 100 4.31 5.41 -3.63
N LEU A 101 5.59 5.40 -4.01
CA LEU A 101 6.67 4.92 -3.13
C LEU A 101 6.80 5.79 -1.89
N LEU A 102 6.79 7.11 -2.05
CA LEU A 102 6.94 8.02 -0.92
C LEU A 102 5.74 7.95 0.03
N PHE A 103 4.53 7.77 -0.49
CA PHE A 103 3.37 7.43 0.32
C PHE A 103 3.60 6.16 1.13
N TYR A 104 3.96 5.06 0.47
CA TYR A 104 4.16 3.75 1.10
C TYR A 104 5.22 3.78 2.22
N LEU A 105 6.36 4.43 1.97
CA LEU A 105 7.44 4.57 2.96
C LEU A 105 7.04 5.37 4.20
N ASN A 106 6.04 6.25 4.08
CA ASN A 106 5.52 7.08 5.17
C ASN A 106 4.31 6.45 5.88
N CYS A 107 3.93 5.23 5.51
CA CYS A 107 2.96 4.42 6.22
C CYS A 107 3.62 3.63 7.37
N SER A 108 2.88 3.34 8.44
CA SER A 108 3.35 2.42 9.48
C SER A 108 3.58 1.01 8.94
N PRO A 109 4.43 0.17 9.56
CA PRO A 109 4.66 -1.21 9.11
C PRO A 109 3.39 -2.04 8.96
N VAL A 110 2.41 -1.83 9.85
CA VAL A 110 1.11 -2.52 9.81
C VAL A 110 0.34 -2.15 8.53
N ILE A 111 0.36 -0.88 8.15
CA ILE A 111 -0.28 -0.40 6.92
C ILE A 111 0.47 -0.89 5.68
N GLN A 112 1.79 -0.92 5.72
CA GLN A 112 2.61 -1.43 4.62
C GLN A 112 2.34 -2.91 4.33
N GLU A 113 2.16 -3.73 5.36
CA GLU A 113 1.76 -5.14 5.24
C GLU A 113 0.33 -5.26 4.70
N TYR A 114 -0.61 -4.50 5.27
CA TYR A 114 -2.01 -4.48 4.82
C TYR A 114 -2.12 -4.12 3.33
N LEU A 115 -1.44 -3.06 2.89
CA LEU A 115 -1.43 -2.64 1.49
C LEU A 115 -0.78 -3.68 0.57
N ARG A 116 0.25 -4.41 1.03
CA ARG A 116 0.83 -5.53 0.26
C ARG A 116 -0.16 -6.68 0.12
N ALA A 117 -0.93 -7.00 1.15
CA ALA A 117 -1.91 -8.08 1.11
C ALA A 117 -3.16 -7.75 0.28
N GLU A 118 -3.60 -6.49 0.29
CA GLU A 118 -4.88 -6.06 -0.27
C GLU A 118 -4.75 -5.41 -1.67
N THR A 119 -3.54 -5.11 -2.13
CA THR A 119 -3.31 -4.47 -3.44
C THR A 119 -2.25 -5.21 -4.24
N VAL A 120 -2.14 -4.88 -5.52
CA VAL A 120 -1.12 -5.46 -6.43
C VAL A 120 0.33 -5.08 -6.08
N LEU A 121 0.55 -4.31 -5.00
CA LEU A 121 1.88 -4.07 -4.43
C LEU A 121 2.58 -5.37 -4.01
N GLY A 122 1.83 -6.35 -3.49
CA GLY A 122 2.37 -7.66 -3.08
C GLY A 122 2.60 -8.66 -4.22
N GLU A 123 2.05 -8.41 -5.41
CA GLU A 123 2.12 -9.34 -6.55
C GLU A 123 3.44 -9.23 -7.34
N GLY A 124 4.39 -8.39 -6.91
CA GLY A 124 5.70 -8.26 -7.57
C GLY A 124 5.64 -7.68 -8.99
N HIS A 125 4.49 -7.12 -9.43
CA HIS A 125 4.38 -6.50 -10.76
C HIS A 125 5.19 -5.20 -10.92
N PHE A 126 5.67 -4.61 -9.83
CA PHE A 126 6.71 -3.56 -9.89
C PHE A 126 8.06 -4.12 -10.37
N LEU A 127 8.23 -5.44 -10.36
CA LEU A 127 9.49 -6.18 -10.53
C LEU A 127 9.51 -7.11 -11.75
N SER A 128 8.36 -7.34 -12.40
CA SER A 128 8.33 -8.11 -13.63
C SER A 128 8.99 -7.31 -14.77
N ARG A 129 9.93 -8.00 -15.40
CA ARG A 129 11.03 -7.53 -16.25
C ARG A 129 10.56 -6.86 -17.53
#